data_AF-A0A936JHY5-F1
#
_entry.id   AF-A0A936JHY5-F1
#
_cell.length_a   1.000
_cell.length_b   1.000
_cell.length_c   1.000
_cell.angle_alpha   90.00
_cell.angle_beta   90.00
_cell.angle_gamma   90.00
#
_symmetry.space_group_name_H-M   'P 1'
#
loop_
_entity.id
_entity.type
_entity.pdbx_description
1 polymer ?
#
loop_
_entity_poly.entity_id
_entity_poly.type
_entity_poly.pdbx_seq_one_letter_code
_entity_poly.pdbx_strand_id
1 'polypeptide(L)'
;MSCPLMFDPTSGALYDALTSEWTKVTKLGGEGRSTASTVLSFETITLLNDFNEATEKQKLLSFTDNRQDASLQAGHFNDFVKVGQLRAAISQALEIHKTLDFTNIADRVYECLNIGQDQYAIQPATFPGPKKENEDTFKDFLMYRLLHDLRRSWRVVLPNLEQCGFVNYKV
;
A
#
# COMPACT_ATOMS: atom_id res chain seq x y z
N MET A 1 -15.42 -9.05 41.20
CA MET A 1 -14.23 -9.33 40.37
C MET A 1 -13.91 -8.01 39.66
N SER A 2 -12.82 -7.33 40.02
CA SER A 2 -12.39 -6.09 39.35
C SER A 2 -11.88 -6.43 37.96
N CYS A 3 -12.59 -5.98 36.93
CA CYS A 3 -12.13 -6.05 35.54
C CYS A 3 -11.20 -4.85 35.30
N PRO A 4 -9.98 -5.04 34.77
CA PRO A 4 -9.14 -3.91 34.37
C PRO A 4 -9.86 -3.12 33.28
N LEU A 5 -9.84 -1.79 33.36
CA LEU A 5 -10.35 -0.94 32.30
C LEU A 5 -9.62 -1.31 31.00
N MET A 6 -10.39 -1.68 29.98
CA MET A 6 -9.88 -1.98 28.62
C MET A 6 -9.40 -0.72 27.88
N PHE A 7 -9.10 0.34 28.61
CA PHE A 7 -8.65 1.62 28.11
C PHE A 7 -7.68 2.22 29.12
N ASP A 8 -6.48 2.55 28.69
CA ASP A 8 -5.53 3.35 29.47
C ASP A 8 -5.65 4.82 29.05
N PRO A 9 -6.17 5.70 29.93
CA PRO A 9 -6.32 7.13 29.63
C PRO A 9 -4.98 7.88 29.54
N THR A 10 -3.87 7.29 29.98
CA THR A 10 -2.53 7.90 29.95
C THR A 10 -1.85 7.71 28.59
N SER A 11 -2.00 6.52 28.00
CA SER A 11 -1.40 6.16 26.71
C SER A 11 -2.41 6.18 25.56
N GLY A 12 -3.71 6.20 25.84
CA GLY A 12 -4.78 6.04 24.86
C GLY A 12 -4.92 4.61 24.33
N ALA A 13 -4.24 3.64 24.93
CA ALA A 13 -4.30 2.24 24.51
C ALA A 13 -5.67 1.63 24.85
N LEU A 14 -6.28 0.90 23.90
CA LEU A 14 -7.44 0.06 24.15
C LEU A 14 -6.97 -1.41 24.28
N TYR A 15 -7.48 -2.17 25.23
CA TYR A 15 -7.11 -3.56 25.43
C TYR A 15 -8.27 -4.45 25.01
N ASP A 16 -8.03 -5.35 24.05
CA ASP A 16 -9.04 -6.31 23.60
C ASP A 16 -8.88 -7.64 24.34
N ALA A 17 -9.97 -8.09 25.00
CA ALA A 17 -10.03 -9.36 25.70
C ALA A 17 -10.06 -10.58 24.75
N LEU A 18 -10.34 -10.39 23.46
CA LEU A 18 -10.44 -11.45 22.46
C LEU A 18 -9.11 -11.80 21.79
N THR A 19 -8.09 -10.96 21.95
CA THR A 19 -6.75 -11.21 21.38
C THR A 19 -5.90 -12.09 22.29
N SER A 20 -5.39 -13.20 21.75
CA SER A 20 -4.44 -14.05 22.46
C SER A 20 -3.16 -13.29 22.81
N GLU A 21 -2.57 -13.58 23.98
CA GLU A 21 -1.34 -12.94 24.47
C GLU A 21 -0.17 -13.04 23.47
N TRP A 22 -0.15 -14.11 22.66
CA TRP A 22 0.82 -14.28 21.57
C TRP A 22 0.74 -13.19 20.50
N THR A 23 -0.44 -12.65 20.23
CA THR A 23 -0.65 -11.56 19.26
C THR A 23 -0.26 -10.20 19.84
N LYS A 24 -0.22 -10.08 21.17
CA LYS A 24 0.13 -8.83 21.89
C LYS A 24 1.64 -8.56 21.91
N VAL A 25 2.46 -9.59 21.71
CA VAL A 25 3.93 -9.48 21.66
C VAL A 25 4.40 -9.72 20.23
N THR A 26 4.48 -8.66 19.43
CA THR A 26 5.13 -8.71 18.12
C THR A 26 6.62 -8.96 18.34
N LYS A 27 7.07 -10.22 18.20
CA LYS A 27 8.50 -10.53 18.23
C LYS A 27 9.16 -9.86 17.03
N LEU A 28 10.13 -8.99 17.29
CA LEU A 28 11.10 -8.52 16.29
C LEU A 28 11.80 -9.78 15.74
N GLY A 29 11.43 -10.23 14.53
CA GLY A 29 11.87 -11.51 13.95
C GLY A 29 10.75 -12.49 13.59
N GLY A 30 9.49 -12.18 13.93
CA GLY A 30 8.30 -12.89 13.46
C GLY A 30 7.72 -12.26 12.19
N GLU A 31 8.55 -11.98 11.18
CA GLU A 31 8.00 -11.61 9.87
C GLU A 31 7.17 -12.78 9.34
N GLY A 32 5.91 -12.51 8.96
CA GLY A 32 5.10 -13.51 8.28
C GLY A 32 5.85 -13.98 7.04
N ARG A 33 5.95 -15.30 6.83
CA ARG A 33 6.69 -15.90 5.70
C ARG A 33 6.35 -15.24 4.35
N SER A 34 5.09 -14.82 4.18
CA SER A 34 4.62 -14.08 2.99
C SER A 34 5.28 -12.72 2.80
N THR A 35 5.55 -11.96 3.86
CA THR A 35 6.20 -10.64 3.77
C THR A 35 7.66 -10.78 3.35
N ALA A 36 8.42 -11.68 3.98
CA ALA A 36 9.82 -11.93 3.63
C ALA A 36 9.96 -12.39 2.16
N SER A 37 9.10 -13.30 1.72
CA SER A 37 9.06 -13.75 0.32
C SER A 37 8.77 -12.59 -0.64
N THR A 38 7.83 -11.70 -0.28
CA THR A 38 7.47 -10.52 -1.08
C THR A 38 8.64 -9.56 -1.23
N VAL A 39 9.31 -9.22 -0.13
CA VAL A 39 10.46 -8.30 -0.13
C VAL A 39 11.61 -8.90 -0.94
N LEU A 40 11.97 -10.16 -0.71
CA LEU A 40 13.02 -10.82 -1.48
C LEU A 40 12.69 -10.90 -2.97
N SER A 41 11.42 -11.17 -3.31
CA SER A 41 10.99 -11.22 -4.70
C SER A 41 11.08 -9.85 -5.38
N PHE A 42 10.66 -8.80 -4.67
CA PHE A 42 10.73 -7.43 -5.15
C PHE A 42 12.19 -6.99 -5.37
N GLU A 43 13.05 -7.16 -4.37
CA GLU A 43 14.47 -6.83 -4.44
C GLU A 43 15.18 -7.61 -5.56
N THR A 44 14.86 -8.88 -5.74
CA THR A 44 15.46 -9.69 -6.83
C THR A 44 15.13 -9.09 -8.20
N ILE A 45 13.86 -8.71 -8.44
CA ILE A 45 13.46 -8.10 -9.71
C ILE A 45 14.10 -6.73 -9.90
N THR A 46 14.16 -5.91 -8.84
CA THR A 46 14.81 -4.60 -8.85
C THR A 46 16.30 -4.72 -9.19
N LEU A 47 17.01 -5.64 -8.56
CA LEU A 47 18.44 -5.89 -8.83
C LEU A 47 18.70 -6.40 -10.24
N LEU A 48 17.82 -7.25 -10.80
CA LEU A 48 17.93 -7.68 -12.20
C LEU A 48 17.84 -6.48 -13.16
N ASN A 49 16.96 -5.53 -12.87
CA ASN A 49 16.88 -4.29 -13.62
C ASN A 49 18.13 -3.42 -13.44
N ASP A 50 18.62 -3.26 -12.21
CA ASP A 50 19.80 -2.44 -11.92
C ASP A 50 21.09 -3.01 -12.53
N PHE A 51 21.17 -4.34 -12.69
CA PHE A 51 22.24 -5.01 -13.42
C PHE A 51 22.10 -4.92 -14.96
N ASN A 52 21.10 -4.20 -15.47
CA ASN A 52 20.80 -4.09 -16.90
C ASN A 52 20.61 -5.46 -17.59
N GLU A 53 20.06 -6.44 -16.87
CA GLU A 53 19.65 -7.68 -17.53
C GLU A 53 18.54 -7.41 -18.54
N ALA A 54 18.52 -8.20 -19.62
CA ALA A 54 17.52 -8.06 -20.66
C ALA A 54 16.11 -8.22 -20.08
N THR A 55 15.15 -7.39 -20.52
CA THR A 55 13.79 -7.32 -19.95
C THR A 55 13.10 -8.68 -19.90
N GLU A 56 13.35 -9.56 -20.86
CA GLU A 56 12.80 -10.91 -20.89
C GLU A 56 13.28 -11.81 -19.73
N LYS A 57 14.44 -11.50 -19.13
CA LYS A 57 15.06 -12.19 -18.00
C LYS A 57 14.77 -11.56 -16.64
N GLN A 58 14.21 -10.34 -16.59
CA GLN A 58 13.84 -9.64 -15.35
C GLN A 58 12.58 -10.26 -14.71
N LYS A 59 12.64 -11.55 -14.38
CA LYS A 59 11.50 -12.35 -13.91
C LYS A 59 11.95 -13.30 -12.82
N LEU A 60 11.09 -13.50 -11.84
CA LEU A 60 11.25 -14.49 -10.78
C LEU A 60 10.18 -15.57 -10.93
N LEU A 61 10.58 -16.83 -10.94
CA LEU A 61 9.68 -17.97 -10.89
C LEU A 61 9.77 -18.62 -9.51
N SER A 62 8.66 -18.63 -8.78
CA SER A 62 8.54 -19.33 -7.49
C SER A 62 7.72 -20.60 -7.65
N PHE A 63 8.14 -21.66 -6.96
CA PHE A 63 7.43 -22.94 -6.93
C PHE A 63 6.79 -23.13 -5.56
N THR A 64 5.51 -23.48 -5.57
CA THR A 64 4.75 -23.78 -4.37
C THR A 64 3.97 -25.08 -4.62
N ASP A 65 3.79 -25.88 -3.58
CA ASP A 65 3.10 -27.16 -3.62
C ASP A 65 1.57 -27.02 -3.73
N ASN A 66 1.01 -25.85 -3.43
CA ASN A 66 -0.43 -25.62 -3.38
C ASN A 66 -0.86 -24.39 -4.20
N ARG A 67 -1.87 -24.58 -5.07
CA ARG A 67 -2.43 -23.49 -5.89
C ARG A 67 -2.99 -22.34 -5.06
N GLN A 68 -3.58 -22.63 -3.90
CA GLN A 68 -4.14 -21.58 -3.03
C GLN A 68 -3.04 -20.72 -2.44
N ASP A 69 -1.95 -21.34 -1.98
CA ASP A 69 -0.80 -20.62 -1.43
C ASP A 69 -0.08 -19.81 -2.51
N ALA A 70 0.05 -20.35 -3.73
CA ALA A 70 0.57 -19.59 -4.87
C ALA A 70 -0.28 -18.35 -5.18
N SER A 71 -1.61 -18.49 -5.24
CA SER A 71 -2.51 -17.36 -5.49
C SER A 71 -2.49 -16.34 -4.35
N LEU A 72 -2.37 -16.80 -3.10
CA LEU A 72 -2.29 -15.93 -1.93
C LEU A 72 -0.99 -15.13 -1.93
N GLN A 73 0.15 -15.77 -2.22
CA GLN A 73 1.45 -15.10 -2.35
C GLN A 73 1.46 -14.09 -3.50
N ALA A 74 0.91 -14.44 -4.67
CA ALA A 74 0.80 -13.51 -5.79
C ALA A 74 -0.12 -12.31 -5.46
N GLY A 75 -1.22 -12.56 -4.76
CA GLY A 75 -2.11 -11.51 -4.25
C GLY A 75 -1.38 -10.57 -3.28
N HIS A 76 -0.68 -11.13 -2.29
CA HIS A 76 0.12 -10.35 -1.34
C HIS A 76 1.19 -9.50 -2.02
N PHE A 77 1.91 -10.05 -3.00
CA PHE A 77 2.92 -9.31 -3.75
C PHE A 77 2.31 -8.14 -4.52
N ASN A 78 1.22 -8.37 -5.25
CA ASN A 78 0.55 -7.34 -6.03
C ASN A 78 0.00 -6.22 -5.14
N ASP A 79 -0.60 -6.57 -4.00
CA ASP A 79 -1.11 -5.59 -3.05
C ASP A 79 0.02 -4.79 -2.39
N PHE A 80 1.15 -5.44 -2.07
CA PHE A 80 2.34 -4.78 -1.54
C PHE A 80 2.88 -3.72 -2.51
N VAL A 81 3.05 -4.07 -3.78
CA VAL A 81 3.53 -3.14 -4.82
C VAL A 81 2.54 -1.97 -5.00
N LYS A 82 1.24 -2.24 -5.11
CA LYS A 82 0.21 -1.20 -5.29
C LYS A 82 0.14 -0.23 -4.10
N VAL A 83 0.21 -0.75 -2.87
CA VAL A 83 0.25 0.09 -1.66
C VAL A 83 1.52 0.92 -1.62
N GLY A 84 2.67 0.33 -1.98
CA GLY A 84 3.93 1.04 -2.10
C GLY A 84 3.87 2.19 -3.10
N GLN A 85 3.39 1.93 -4.32
CA GLN A 85 3.22 2.94 -5.38
C GLN A 85 2.28 4.06 -4.95
N LEU A 86 1.11 3.73 -4.38
CA LEU A 86 0.15 4.72 -3.89
C LEU A 86 0.80 5.63 -2.84
N ARG A 87 1.49 5.04 -1.86
CA ARG A 87 2.11 5.80 -0.77
C ARG A 87 3.30 6.63 -1.24
N ALA A 88 4.10 6.13 -2.16
CA ALA A 88 5.18 6.90 -2.79
C ALA A 88 4.61 8.13 -3.52
N ALA A 89 3.52 7.97 -4.27
CA ALA A 89 2.85 9.07 -4.95
C ALA A 89 2.23 10.09 -3.98
N ILE A 90 1.66 9.65 -2.84
CA ILE A 90 1.21 10.56 -1.78
C ILE A 90 2.38 11.36 -1.21
N SER A 91 3.50 10.69 -0.90
CA SER A 91 4.69 11.35 -0.35
C SER A 91 5.23 12.39 -1.33
N GLN A 92 5.37 12.02 -2.60
CA GLN A 92 5.82 12.92 -3.65
C GLN A 92 4.87 14.12 -3.84
N ALA A 93 3.56 13.87 -3.85
CA ALA A 93 2.55 14.94 -3.95
C ALA A 93 2.65 15.93 -2.78
N LEU A 94 2.91 15.44 -1.55
CA LEU A 94 3.13 16.29 -0.38
C LEU A 94 4.44 17.05 -0.45
N GLU A 95 5.52 16.45 -0.96
CA GLU A 95 6.79 17.14 -1.15
C GLU A 95 6.66 18.34 -2.10
N ILE A 96 5.88 18.18 -3.17
CA ILE A 96 5.64 19.20 -4.20
C ILE A 96 4.65 20.27 -3.69
N HIS A 97 3.49 19.87 -3.19
CA HIS A 97 2.38 20.79 -2.90
C HIS A 97 2.31 21.25 -1.44
N LYS A 98 3.11 20.67 -0.54
CA LYS A 98 3.20 20.91 0.92
C LYS A 98 1.95 20.57 1.73
N THR A 99 0.77 20.77 1.16
CA THR A 99 -0.52 20.49 1.77
C THR A 99 -1.44 19.88 0.72
N LEU A 100 -2.15 18.83 1.10
CA LEU A 100 -3.18 18.18 0.29
C LEU A 100 -4.49 18.16 1.09
N ASP A 101 -5.60 18.31 0.39
CA ASP A 101 -6.94 18.23 0.96
C ASP A 101 -7.81 17.30 0.12
N PHE A 102 -9.04 17.06 0.57
CA PHE A 102 -9.96 16.14 -0.09
C PHE A 102 -10.34 16.58 -1.52
N THR A 103 -10.20 17.85 -1.87
CA THR A 103 -10.58 18.38 -3.19
C THR A 103 -9.50 18.17 -4.24
N ASN A 104 -8.24 18.05 -3.83
CA ASN A 104 -7.09 18.00 -4.75
C ASN A 104 -6.25 16.73 -4.64
N ILE A 105 -6.33 15.96 -3.55
CA ILE A 105 -5.43 14.84 -3.29
C ILE A 105 -5.44 13.79 -4.41
N ALA A 106 -6.62 13.46 -4.97
CA ALA A 106 -6.72 12.49 -6.05
C ALA A 106 -6.04 12.97 -7.33
N ASP A 107 -6.21 14.24 -7.71
CA ASP A 107 -5.55 14.84 -8.87
C ASP A 107 -4.03 14.88 -8.68
N ARG A 108 -3.55 15.33 -7.51
CA ARG A 108 -2.10 15.43 -7.25
C ARG A 108 -1.42 14.07 -7.18
N VAL A 109 -2.09 13.09 -6.58
CA VAL A 109 -1.58 11.71 -6.53
C VAL A 109 -1.60 11.09 -7.91
N TYR A 110 -2.62 11.33 -8.72
CA TYR A 110 -2.66 10.90 -10.12
C TYR A 110 -1.49 11.48 -10.93
N GLU A 111 -1.22 12.78 -10.80
CA GLU A 111 -0.08 13.46 -11.44
C GLU A 111 1.26 12.82 -11.02
N CYS A 112 1.43 12.50 -9.73
CA CYS A 112 2.67 11.91 -9.21
C CYS A 112 2.82 10.42 -9.55
N LEU A 113 1.73 9.65 -9.65
CA LEU A 113 1.76 8.26 -10.10
C LEU A 113 2.31 8.15 -11.52
N ASN A 114 2.03 9.15 -12.37
CA ASN A 114 2.55 9.28 -13.73
C ASN A 114 2.41 7.98 -14.56
N ILE A 115 1.24 7.33 -14.47
CA ILE A 115 0.92 6.11 -15.21
C ILE A 115 0.05 6.40 -16.43
N GLY A 116 0.33 5.70 -17.53
CA GLY A 116 -0.45 5.79 -18.76
C GLY A 116 -1.78 5.04 -18.69
N GLN A 117 -2.73 5.40 -19.56
CA GLN A 117 -4.04 4.75 -19.62
C GLN A 117 -3.95 3.25 -19.88
N ASP A 118 -2.92 2.81 -20.60
CA ASP A 118 -2.63 1.41 -20.88
C ASP A 118 -2.45 0.55 -19.63
N GLN A 119 -2.11 1.16 -18.48
CA GLN A 119 -1.89 0.43 -17.24
C GLN A 119 -3.16 0.23 -16.40
N TYR A 120 -4.20 1.05 -16.62
CA TYR A 120 -5.41 1.03 -15.77
C TYR A 120 -6.73 0.94 -16.55
N ALA A 121 -6.73 1.27 -17.84
CA ALA A 121 -7.91 1.23 -18.70
C ALA A 121 -7.85 0.03 -19.65
N ILE A 122 -8.93 -0.76 -19.68
CA ILE A 122 -9.08 -1.87 -20.64
C ILE A 122 -9.12 -1.33 -22.08
N GLN A 123 -9.70 -0.13 -22.27
CA GLN A 123 -9.79 0.54 -23.57
C GLN A 123 -9.15 1.93 -23.46
N PRO A 124 -7.82 2.04 -23.70
CA PRO A 124 -7.14 3.32 -23.76
C PRO A 124 -7.71 4.18 -24.88
N ALA A 125 -8.07 5.42 -24.55
CA ALA A 125 -8.66 6.35 -25.51
C ALA A 125 -7.62 7.26 -26.15
N THR A 126 -7.84 7.60 -27.42
CA THR A 126 -7.00 8.54 -28.18
C THR A 126 -7.57 9.95 -28.23
N PHE A 127 -8.90 10.09 -28.18
CA PHE A 127 -9.58 11.38 -28.22
C PHE A 127 -9.65 12.05 -26.84
N PRO A 128 -9.55 13.39 -26.75
CA PRO A 128 -9.47 14.09 -25.46
C PRO A 128 -10.64 13.84 -24.50
N GLY A 129 -11.88 13.73 -25.00
CA GLY A 129 -13.06 13.49 -24.17
C GLY A 129 -13.02 12.13 -23.47
N PRO A 130 -13.01 11.01 -24.22
CA PRO A 130 -12.93 9.68 -23.61
C PRO A 130 -11.62 9.44 -22.83
N LYS A 131 -10.52 10.11 -23.22
CA LYS A 131 -9.29 10.11 -22.44
C LYS A 131 -9.55 10.67 -21.04
N LYS A 132 -10.18 11.84 -20.96
CA LYS A 132 -10.54 12.46 -19.69
C LYS A 132 -11.50 11.60 -18.87
N GLU A 133 -12.48 10.95 -19.48
CA GLU A 133 -13.40 10.03 -18.78
C GLU A 133 -12.66 8.87 -18.09
N ASN A 134 -11.68 8.27 -18.77
CA ASN A 134 -10.82 7.24 -18.18
C ASN A 134 -9.98 7.79 -17.02
N GLU A 135 -9.41 8.99 -17.17
CA GLU A 135 -8.62 9.65 -16.11
C GLU A 135 -9.47 9.98 -14.89
N ASP A 136 -10.65 10.58 -15.09
CA ASP A 136 -11.57 10.95 -14.02
C ASP A 136 -12.07 9.71 -13.27
N THR A 137 -12.43 8.64 -13.99
CA THR A 137 -12.82 7.35 -13.38
C THR A 137 -11.68 6.75 -12.53
N PHE A 138 -10.45 6.85 -13.02
CA PHE A 138 -9.29 6.35 -12.28
C PHE A 138 -8.98 7.21 -11.05
N LYS A 139 -9.14 8.53 -11.13
CA LYS A 139 -9.03 9.44 -9.99
C LYS A 139 -10.08 9.16 -8.91
N ASP A 140 -11.31 8.84 -9.30
CA ASP A 140 -12.36 8.42 -8.35
C ASP A 140 -11.96 7.13 -7.61
N PHE A 141 -11.42 6.16 -8.35
CA PHE A 141 -10.87 4.94 -7.75
C PHE A 141 -9.69 5.23 -6.81
N LEU A 142 -8.78 6.13 -7.21
CA LEU A 142 -7.67 6.57 -6.36
C LEU A 142 -8.19 7.24 -5.10
N MET A 143 -9.20 8.09 -5.18
CA MET A 143 -9.82 8.73 -4.01
C MET A 143 -10.30 7.68 -3.01
N TYR A 144 -11.02 6.66 -3.48
CA TYR A 144 -11.44 5.55 -2.62
C TYR A 144 -10.25 4.85 -1.94
N ARG A 145 -9.19 4.54 -2.70
CA ARG A 145 -7.99 3.90 -2.18
C ARG A 145 -7.22 4.78 -1.18
N LEU A 146 -7.14 6.07 -1.45
CA LEU A 146 -6.52 7.07 -0.59
C LEU A 146 -7.24 7.14 0.75
N LEU A 147 -8.57 7.28 0.74
CA LEU A 147 -9.37 7.30 1.96
C LEU A 147 -9.21 6.00 2.76
N HIS A 148 -9.17 4.85 2.08
CA HIS A 148 -8.97 3.57 2.75
C HIS A 148 -7.57 3.41 3.36
N ASP A 149 -6.52 3.93 2.72
CA ASP A 149 -5.14 3.84 3.24
C ASP A 149 -4.86 4.86 4.35
N LEU A 150 -5.33 6.09 4.17
CA LEU A 150 -5.15 7.20 5.12
C LEU A 150 -6.02 7.05 6.37
N ARG A 151 -7.11 6.30 6.31
CA ARG A 151 -7.95 6.00 7.49
C ARG A 151 -7.08 5.44 8.62
N ARG A 152 -7.22 6.06 9.81
CA ARG A 152 -6.62 5.56 11.05
C ARG A 152 -7.09 4.12 11.30
N SER A 153 -6.14 3.19 11.34
CA SER A 153 -6.40 1.78 11.55
C SER A 153 -5.30 1.15 12.39
N TRP A 154 -5.61 0.13 13.18
CA TRP A 154 -4.62 -0.60 13.98
C TRP A 154 -3.85 -1.61 13.12
N ARG A 155 -3.15 -1.11 12.10
CA ARG A 155 -2.28 -1.93 11.24
C ARG A 155 -0.92 -2.08 11.93
N VAL A 156 -0.69 -3.27 12.50
CA VAL A 156 0.63 -3.64 13.04
C VAL A 156 1.61 -3.97 11.89
N VAL A 157 1.10 -4.58 10.82
CA VAL A 157 1.87 -4.88 9.60
C VAL A 157 1.47 -3.86 8.52
N LEU A 158 2.45 -3.23 7.86
CA LEU A 158 2.26 -2.14 6.89
C LEU A 158 1.43 -0.95 7.44
N PRO A 159 1.88 -0.32 8.55
CA PRO A 159 1.27 0.91 9.07
C PRO A 159 1.13 1.98 7.99
N ASN A 160 0.12 2.84 8.09
CA ASN A 160 -0.08 3.92 7.11
C ASN A 160 0.98 5.02 7.24
N LEU A 161 1.01 5.96 6.30
CA LEU A 161 2.03 7.01 6.26
C LEU A 161 2.02 7.91 7.52
N GLU A 162 0.87 8.13 8.12
CA GLU A 162 0.75 8.87 9.39
C GLU A 162 1.43 8.09 10.53
N GLN A 163 1.15 6.80 10.66
CA GLN A 163 1.74 5.94 11.69
C GLN A 163 3.26 5.77 11.54
N CYS A 164 3.76 5.84 10.31
CA CYS A 164 5.19 5.85 10.02
C CYS A 164 5.85 7.22 10.24
N GLY A 165 5.07 8.27 10.54
CA GLY A 165 5.58 9.64 10.72
C GLY A 165 5.96 10.37 9.42
N PHE A 166 5.55 9.85 8.26
CA PHE A 166 5.81 10.49 6.96
C PHE A 166 4.82 11.61 6.63
N VAL A 167 3.63 11.59 7.23
CA VAL A 167 2.57 12.58 6.99
C VAL A 167 1.91 12.94 8.32
N ASN A 168 1.53 14.22 8.49
CA ASN A 168 0.76 14.68 9.64
C ASN A 168 -0.57 15.27 9.16
N TYR A 169 -1.68 14.82 9.76
CA TYR A 169 -2.98 15.45 9.55
C TYR A 169 -3.06 16.73 10.38
N LYS A 170 -3.48 17.82 9.74
CA LYS A 170 -3.98 18.99 10.45
C LYS A 170 -5.49 18.80 10.61
N VAL A 171 -5.92 18.60 11.86
CA VAL A 171 -7.33 18.59 12.27
C VAL A 171 -7.76 20.03 12.56
#